data_AF-A0A8S0XL32-F1
#
_entry.id   AF-A0A8S0XL32-F1
#
_cell.length_a   1.000
_cell.length_b   1.000
_cell.length_c   1.000
_cell.angle_alpha   90.00
_cell.angle_beta   90.00
_cell.angle_gamma   90.00
#
_symmetry.space_group_name_H-M   'P 1'
#
loop_
_entity.id
_entity.type
_entity.pdbx_description
1 polymer ?
#
loop_
_entity_poly.entity_id
_entity_poly.type
_entity_poly.pdbx_seq_one_letter_code
_entity_poly.pdbx_strand_id
1 'polypeptide(L)'
;MVNGQLMPMDFAYSEELGLAGKNDRLMLKKALQKQGELNHYNNHYKLALNLSACSFNDATIFEYISRLLNFRRITRETLFFKLPKP
;
A
#
# COMPACT_ATOMS: atom_id res chain seq x y z
N MET A 1 -14.51 -20.43 -17.83
CA MET A 1 -13.43 -19.56 -17.30
C MET A 1 -13.90 -19.04 -15.95
N VAL A 2 -13.32 -19.52 -14.85
CA VAL A 2 -13.61 -18.96 -13.53
C VAL A 2 -12.77 -17.70 -13.39
N ASN A 3 -13.40 -16.53 -13.34
CA ASN A 3 -12.75 -15.31 -12.86
C ASN A 3 -12.48 -15.49 -11.36
N GLY A 4 -11.43 -16.23 -11.01
CA GLY A 4 -11.05 -16.47 -9.62
C GLY A 4 -10.30 -15.25 -9.09
N GLN A 5 -10.97 -14.39 -8.32
CA GLN A 5 -10.27 -13.45 -7.45
C GLN A 5 -9.52 -14.28 -6.40
N LEU A 6 -8.19 -14.18 -6.41
CA LEU A 6 -7.36 -14.72 -5.34
C LEU A 6 -7.44 -13.78 -4.14
N MET A 7 -7.71 -14.36 -2.98
CA MET A 7 -7.69 -13.69 -1.69
C MET A 7 -6.27 -13.66 -1.13
N PRO A 8 -5.93 -12.73 -0.23
CA PRO A 8 -4.61 -12.67 0.40
C PRO A 8 -4.10 -14.00 0.96
N MET A 9 -5.00 -14.82 1.53
CA MET A 9 -4.64 -16.14 2.06
C MET A 9 -4.16 -17.12 0.99
N ASP A 10 -4.62 -16.99 -0.26
CA ASP A 10 -4.20 -17.87 -1.36
C ASP A 10 -2.74 -17.64 -1.77
N PHE A 11 -2.12 -16.55 -1.32
CA PHE A 11 -0.73 -16.21 -1.58
C PHE A 11 0.04 -15.77 -0.33
N ALA A 12 -0.39 -16.21 0.85
CA ALA A 12 0.25 -15.89 2.13
C ALA A 12 1.72 -16.33 2.19
N TYR A 13 2.09 -17.41 1.51
CA TYR A 13 3.47 -17.91 1.39
C TYR A 13 4.45 -16.89 0.76
N SER A 14 3.94 -15.81 0.16
CA SER A 14 4.78 -14.71 -0.33
C SER A 14 5.64 -14.05 0.76
N GLU A 15 5.25 -14.14 2.03
CA GLU A 15 6.09 -13.68 3.14
C GLU A 15 7.35 -14.54 3.30
N GLU A 16 7.19 -15.87 3.31
CA GLU A 16 8.30 -16.84 3.40
C GLU A 16 9.27 -16.74 2.22
N LEU A 17 8.75 -16.34 1.05
CA LEU A 17 9.55 -16.10 -0.15
C LEU A 17 10.25 -14.73 -0.17
N GLY A 18 10.12 -13.93 0.88
CA GLY A 18 10.71 -12.59 0.95
C GLY A 18 10.07 -11.58 -0.02
N LEU A 19 8.84 -11.85 -0.49
CA LEU A 19 8.11 -10.98 -1.43
C LEU A 19 7.20 -9.97 -0.73
N ALA A 20 7.02 -10.07 0.60
CA ALA A 20 6.16 -9.18 1.38
C ALA A 20 6.41 -7.69 1.10
N GLY A 21 7.67 -7.23 1.16
CA GLY A 21 8.01 -5.83 0.89
C GLY A 21 7.71 -5.39 -0.56
N LYS A 22 7.81 -6.31 -1.53
CA LYS A 22 7.42 -6.03 -2.93
C LYS A 22 5.90 -5.90 -3.06
N ASN A 23 5.14 -6.75 -2.36
CA ASN A 23 3.69 -6.68 -2.31
C ASN A 23 3.23 -5.36 -1.67
N ASP A 24 3.83 -4.94 -0.56
CA ASP A 24 3.53 -3.67 0.10
C ASP A 24 3.76 -2.47 -0.82
N ARG A 25 4.90 -2.43 -1.52
CA ARG A 25 5.20 -1.36 -2.50
C ARG A 25 4.19 -1.33 -3.64
N LEU A 26 3.78 -2.49 -4.14
CA LEU A 26 2.73 -2.59 -5.17
C LEU A 26 1.39 -2.06 -4.65
N MET A 27 1.00 -2.45 -3.43
CA MET A 27 -0.23 -2.02 -2.78
C MET A 27 -0.22 -0.51 -2.52
N LEU A 28 0.89 0.04 -2.05
CA LEU A 28 1.09 1.48 -1.86
C LEU A 28 0.88 2.26 -3.16
N LYS A 29 1.49 1.80 -4.26
CA LYS A 29 1.32 2.44 -5.58
C LYS A 29 -0.14 2.44 -6.02
N LYS A 30 -0.83 1.30 -5.88
CA LYS A 30 -2.26 1.17 -6.25
C LYS A 30 -3.17 2.03 -5.37
N ALA A 31 -2.91 2.07 -4.07
CA ALA A 31 -3.68 2.88 -3.13
C ALA A 31 -3.55 4.37 -3.42
N LEU A 32 -2.34 4.86 -3.68
CA LEU A 32 -2.11 6.26 -4.03
C LEU A 32 -2.72 6.62 -5.38
N GLN A 33 -2.69 5.71 -6.37
CA GLN A 33 -3.46 5.89 -7.60
C GLN A 33 -4.95 6.04 -7.29
N LYS A 34 -5.49 5.15 -6.46
CA LYS A 34 -6.91 5.19 -6.08
C LYS A 34 -7.27 6.45 -5.32
N GLN A 35 -6.39 6.94 -4.45
CA GLN A 35 -6.58 8.20 -3.74
C GLN A 35 -6.69 9.38 -4.72
N GLY A 36 -5.83 9.42 -5.74
CA GLY A 36 -5.90 10.43 -6.80
C GLY A 36 -7.24 10.40 -7.52
N GLU A 37 -7.73 9.21 -7.89
CA GLU A 37 -9.06 9.04 -8.50
C GLU A 37 -10.18 9.50 -7.55
N LEU A 38 -10.11 9.16 -6.26
CA LEU A 38 -11.12 9.50 -5.27
C LEU A 38 -11.17 11.00 -4.95
N ASN A 39 -10.03 11.67 -4.93
CA ASN A 39 -9.93 13.12 -4.71
C ASN A 39 -10.63 13.93 -5.82
N HIS A 40 -10.70 13.40 -7.06
CA HIS A 40 -11.44 14.04 -8.15
C HIS A 40 -12.95 14.14 -7.90
N TYR A 41 -13.50 13.30 -7.02
CA TYR A 41 -14.93 13.30 -6.70
C TYR A 41 -15.29 14.17 -5.48
N ASN A 42 -14.39 15.07 -5.05
CA ASN A 42 -14.56 15.97 -3.90
C ASN A 42 -14.88 15.26 -2.56
N ASN A 43 -14.61 13.96 -2.50
CA ASN A 43 -14.78 13.17 -1.30
C ASN A 43 -13.43 13.01 -0.60
N HIS A 44 -13.36 13.47 0.66
CA HIS A 44 -12.17 13.36 1.51
C HIS A 44 -12.00 11.93 2.06
N TYR A 45 -11.92 10.94 1.18
CA TYR A 45 -11.66 9.57 1.58
C TYR A 45 -10.27 9.43 2.18
N LYS A 46 -10.19 8.66 3.26
CA LYS A 46 -8.94 8.26 3.90
C LYS A 46 -8.69 6.80 3.58
N LEU A 47 -7.53 6.49 3.01
CA LEU A 47 -7.13 5.11 2.74
C LEU A 47 -6.22 4.60 3.86
N ALA A 48 -6.53 3.41 4.36
CA ALA A 48 -5.67 2.69 5.29
C ALA A 48 -4.99 1.52 4.58
N LEU A 49 -3.68 1.41 4.72
CA LEU A 49 -2.89 0.33 4.15
C LEU A 49 -2.22 -0.49 5.24
N ASN A 50 -2.33 -1.81 5.11
CA ASN A 50 -1.51 -2.71 5.91
C ASN A 50 -0.12 -2.76 5.31
N LEU A 51 0.90 -2.60 6.16
CA LEU A 51 2.30 -2.82 5.79
C LEU A 51 2.83 -4.00 6.60
N SER A 52 3.58 -4.88 5.95
CA SER A 52 4.31 -5.94 6.64
C SER A 52 5.46 -5.37 7.48
N ALA A 53 5.89 -6.13 8.49
CA ALA A 53 7.07 -5.79 9.30
C ALA A 53 8.34 -5.68 8.43
N CYS A 54 8.43 -6.45 7.33
CA CYS A 54 9.54 -6.38 6.38
C CYS A 54 9.70 -4.99 5.77
N SER A 55 8.60 -4.28 5.51
CA SER A 55 8.66 -2.91 4.99
C SER A 55 9.24 -1.92 6.00
N PHE A 56 9.11 -2.15 7.31
CA PHE A 56 9.72 -1.29 8.34
C PHE A 56 11.24 -1.45 8.44
N ASN A 57 11.72 -2.65 8.14
CA ASN A 57 13.14 -2.94 8.12
C ASN A 57 13.80 -2.50 6.80
N ASP A 58 13.01 -2.13 5.78
CA ASP A 58 13.49 -1.57 4.53
C ASP A 58 13.78 -0.08 4.69
N ALA A 59 15.07 0.26 4.79
CA ALA A 59 15.54 1.64 4.94
C ALA A 59 15.05 2.59 3.84
N THR A 60 14.63 2.07 2.68
CA THR A 60 14.20 2.88 1.52
C THR A 60 12.68 3.09 1.46
N ILE A 61 11.89 2.50 2.36
CA ILE A 61 10.42 2.56 2.29
C ILE A 61 9.89 3.99 2.45
N PHE A 62 10.45 4.77 3.37
CA PHE A 62 9.99 6.13 3.66
C PHE A 62 10.35 7.09 2.53
N GLU A 63 11.52 6.93 1.91
CA GLU A 63 11.89 7.67 0.70
C GLU A 63 10.92 7.34 -0.44
N TYR A 64 10.61 6.05 -0.62
CA TYR A 64 9.67 5.60 -1.64
C TYR A 64 8.26 6.18 -1.45
N ILE A 65 7.72 6.14 -0.22
CA ILE A 65 6.43 6.77 0.13
C ILE A 65 6.47 8.26 -0.19
N SER A 66 7.53 8.97 0.23
CA SER A 66 7.68 10.41 0.02
C SER A 66 7.67 10.77 -1.47
N ARG A 67 8.41 10.00 -2.30
CA ARG A 67 8.43 10.19 -3.75
C ARG A 67 7.06 9.99 -4.38
N LEU A 68 6.32 8.97 -3.96
CA LEU A 68 4.99 8.70 -4.49
C LEU A 68 3.96 9.79 -4.12
N LEU A 69 3.97 10.26 -2.87
CA LEU A 69 3.09 11.35 -2.41
C LEU A 69 3.35 12.64 -3.20
N ASN A 70 4.63 13.01 -3.37
CA ASN A 70 5.02 14.20 -4.12
C ASN A 70 4.60 14.10 -5.59
N PHE A 71 4.86 12.95 -6.24
CA PHE A 71 4.51 12.73 -7.64
C PHE A 71 3.00 12.88 -7.91
N ARG A 72 2.17 12.49 -6.94
CA ARG A 72 0.70 12.51 -7.07
C ARG A 72 0.04 13.73 -6.43
N ARG A 73 0.80 14.66 -5.84
CA ARG A 73 0.28 15.82 -5.07
C ARG A 73 -0.73 15.40 -3.99
N ILE A 74 -0.51 14.26 -3.34
CA ILE A 74 -1.40 13.73 -2.31
C ILE A 74 -1.00 14.32 -0.96
N THR A 75 -1.97 14.87 -0.23
CA THR A 75 -1.75 15.38 1.13
C THR A 75 -1.55 14.22 2.10
N ARG A 76 -0.58 14.36 3.02
CA ARG A 76 -0.19 13.32 3.98
C ARG A 76 -1.35 12.84 4.86
N GLU A 77 -2.35 13.68 5.07
CA GLU A 77 -3.53 13.43 5.92
C GLU A 77 -4.53 12.41 5.36
N THR A 78 -4.32 11.95 4.12
CA THR A 78 -5.24 11.04 3.42
C THR A 78 -4.82 9.58 3.43
N LEU A 79 -3.61 9.27 3.90
CA LEU A 79 -3.07 7.91 3.93
C LEU A 79 -2.65 7.50 5.33
N PHE A 80 -3.14 6.35 5.79
CA PHE A 80 -2.85 5.77 7.09
C PHE A 80 -2.17 4.42 6.92
N PHE A 81 -1.16 4.15 7.74
CA PHE A 81 -0.47 2.86 7.76
C PHE A 81 -0.89 2.09 9.00
N LYS A 82 -1.38 0.87 8.79
CA LYS A 82 -1.69 -0.09 9.85
C LYS A 82 -0.56 -1.09 9.95
N LEU A 83 -0.06 -1.25 11.17
CA LEU A 83 0.99 -2.19 11.48
C LEU A 83 0.42 -3.40 12.19
N PRO A 84 0.95 -4.60 11.94
CA PRO A 84 0.65 -5.74 12.79
C PRO A 84 0.99 -5.39 14.24
N LYS A 85 0.17 -5.85 15.19
CA LYS A 85 0.49 -5.74 16.62
C LYS A 85 1.79 -6.51 16.88
N PRO A 86 2.67 -6.01 17.77
CA PRO A 86 3.87 -6.74 18.18
C PRO A 86 3.52 -8.08 18.82
#